data_AF-A0A5N7B6W8-F1
#
_entry.id   AF-A0A5N7B6W8-F1
#
_cell.length_a   1.000
_cell.length_b   1.000
_cell.length_c   1.000
_cell.angle_alpha   90.00
_cell.angle_beta   90.00
_cell.angle_gamma   90.00
#
_symmetry.space_group_name_H-M   'P 1'
#
loop_
_entity.id
_entity.type
_entity.pdbx_description
1 polymer ?
#
loop_
_entity_poly.entity_id
_entity_poly.type
_entity_poly.pdbx_seq_one_letter_code
_entity_poly.pdbx_strand_id
1 'polypeptide(L)'
;MEHIESLSGPTVILLHVEACDATKRAGSYALRLVREDGHWYGEMKSNATITAEYVFLVQALGFSIQSNRDDLVKYFLSEQNRDGSWSLAYDSPGDVSTTSEAYFALCLLGID
;
A
#
# COMPACT_ATOMS: atom_id res chain seq x y z
N MET A 1 -36.36 8.83 -3.42
CA MET A 1 -36.62 7.81 -4.45
C MET A 1 -36.31 8.47 -5.79
N GLU A 2 -35.02 8.56 -6.12
CA GLU A 2 -34.56 9.21 -7.34
C GLU A 2 -34.95 8.37 -8.56
N HIS A 3 -35.54 9.06 -9.53
CA HIS A 3 -35.88 8.50 -10.83
C HIS A 3 -34.58 8.13 -11.55
N ILE A 4 -34.30 6.83 -11.63
CA ILE A 4 -33.39 6.30 -12.63
C ILE A 4 -34.14 6.42 -13.96
N GLU A 5 -33.89 7.51 -14.71
CA GLU A 5 -34.26 7.55 -16.12
C GLU A 5 -33.65 6.33 -16.79
N SER A 6 -34.48 5.49 -17.41
CA SER A 6 -33.99 4.33 -18.15
C SER A 6 -33.20 4.84 -19.35
N LEU A 7 -31.88 4.86 -19.21
CA LEU A 7 -30.98 5.04 -20.32
C LEU A 7 -31.41 4.01 -21.38
N SER A 8 -31.92 4.48 -22.51
CA SER A 8 -32.26 3.64 -23.65
C SER A 8 -31.89 4.42 -24.91
N GLY A 9 -31.05 3.82 -25.74
CA GLY A 9 -30.47 4.48 -26.92
C GLY A 9 -29.00 4.12 -27.18
N PRO A 10 -28.37 4.76 -28.18
CA PRO A 10 -26.98 4.47 -28.62
C PRO A 10 -25.95 4.62 -27.49
N THR A 11 -26.21 5.45 -26.49
CA THR A 11 -25.36 5.64 -25.30
C THR A 11 -25.22 4.37 -24.46
N VAL A 12 -26.29 3.57 -24.31
CA VAL A 12 -26.23 2.31 -23.54
C VAL A 12 -25.44 1.24 -24.28
N ILE A 13 -25.60 1.18 -25.60
CA ILE A 13 -24.84 0.26 -26.45
C ILE A 13 -23.36 0.61 -26.39
N LEU A 14 -23.01 1.91 -26.44
CA LEU A 14 -21.63 2.37 -26.32
C LEU A 14 -21.03 2.01 -24.95
N LEU A 15 -21.71 2.34 -23.85
CA LEU A 15 -21.26 1.98 -22.49
C LEU A 15 -21.08 0.46 -22.33
N HIS A 16 -21.96 -0.35 -22.91
CA HIS A 16 -21.84 -1.81 -22.89
C HIS A 16 -20.59 -2.28 -23.63
N VAL A 17 -20.34 -1.76 -24.83
CA VAL A 17 -19.14 -2.09 -25.62
C VAL A 17 -17.86 -1.69 -24.88
N GLU A 18 -17.83 -0.49 -24.30
CA GLU A 18 -16.70 0.01 -23.51
C GLU A 18 -16.46 -0.84 -22.26
N ALA A 19 -17.51 -1.22 -21.53
CA ALA A 19 -17.40 -2.11 -20.37
C ALA A 19 -16.86 -3.49 -20.76
N CYS A 20 -17.31 -4.05 -21.89
CA CYS A 20 -16.79 -5.31 -22.41
C CYS A 20 -15.31 -5.21 -22.81
N ASP A 21 -14.90 -4.12 -23.46
CA ASP A 21 -13.49 -3.90 -23.82
C ASP A 21 -12.61 -3.73 -22.56
N ALA A 22 -13.04 -2.92 -21.60
CA ALA A 22 -12.36 -2.74 -20.33
C ALA A 22 -12.19 -4.06 -19.58
N THR A 23 -13.24 -4.90 -19.54
CA THR A 23 -13.20 -6.22 -18.91
C THR A 23 -12.20 -7.15 -19.62
N LYS A 24 -12.19 -7.18 -20.95
CA LYS A 24 -11.24 -8.00 -21.72
C LYS A 24 -9.80 -7.57 -21.47
N ARG A 25 -9.54 -6.26 -21.45
CA ARG A 25 -8.21 -5.71 -21.17
C ARG A 25 -7.76 -6.00 -19.75
N ALA A 26 -8.62 -5.79 -18.76
CA ALA A 26 -8.33 -6.06 -17.35
C ALA A 26 -8.06 -7.56 -17.11
N GLY A 27 -8.91 -8.44 -17.65
CA GLY A 27 -8.71 -9.89 -17.57
C GLY A 27 -7.42 -10.34 -18.25
N SER A 28 -7.14 -9.81 -19.45
CA SER A 28 -5.89 -10.10 -20.16
C SER A 28 -4.66 -9.64 -19.40
N TYR A 29 -4.72 -8.48 -18.74
CA TYR A 29 -3.62 -8.00 -17.89
C TYR A 29 -3.46 -8.86 -16.63
N ALA A 30 -4.55 -9.18 -15.93
CA ALA A 30 -4.52 -10.03 -14.74
C ALA A 30 -3.92 -11.41 -15.06
N LEU A 31 -4.31 -12.04 -16.18
CA LEU A 31 -3.76 -13.33 -16.61
C LEU A 31 -2.26 -13.25 -16.95
N ARG A 32 -1.77 -12.12 -17.47
CA ARG A 32 -0.33 -11.91 -17.71
C ARG A 32 0.50 -11.80 -16.42
N LEU A 33 -0.13 -11.49 -15.28
CA LEU A 33 0.54 -11.40 -13.98
C LEU A 33 0.59 -12.75 -13.24
N VAL A 34 -0.09 -13.79 -13.75
CA VAL A 34 -0.04 -15.12 -13.15
C VAL A 34 1.37 -15.69 -13.33
N ARG A 35 1.94 -16.21 -12.23
CA ARG A 35 3.25 -16.87 -12.23
C ARG A 35 3.18 -18.27 -12.86
N GLU A 36 4.35 -18.84 -13.17
CA GLU A 36 4.46 -20.15 -13.82
C GLU A 36 3.76 -21.29 -13.07
N ASP A 37 3.65 -21.18 -11.75
CA ASP A 37 2.99 -22.12 -10.84
C ASP A 37 1.50 -21.80 -10.58
N GLY A 38 0.93 -20.82 -11.31
CA GLY A 38 -0.51 -20.59 -11.38
C GLY A 38 -1.10 -19.64 -10.34
N HIS A 39 -0.30 -18.96 -9.51
CA HIS A 39 -0.79 -17.98 -8.53
C HIS A 39 -0.50 -16.53 -8.93
N TRP A 40 -1.26 -15.59 -8.34
CA TRP A 40 -0.93 -14.17 -8.36
C TRP A 40 -0.04 -13.80 -7.17
N TYR A 41 0.97 -12.99 -7.41
CA TYR A 41 1.83 -12.44 -6.39
C TYR A 41 1.91 -10.92 -6.56
N GLY A 42 1.52 -10.19 -5.51
CA GLY A 42 1.53 -8.74 -5.48
C GLY A 42 1.94 -8.22 -4.12
N GLU A 43 2.35 -6.96 -4.07
CA GLU A 43 2.70 -6.29 -2.81
C GLU A 43 1.44 -6.11 -1.95
N MET A 44 1.53 -6.51 -0.68
CA MET A 44 0.52 -6.23 0.33
C MET A 44 1.06 -5.13 1.25
N LYS A 45 0.55 -3.90 1.05
CA LYS A 45 0.92 -2.75 1.87
C LYS A 45 -0.07 -2.57 3.03
N SER A 46 0.46 -2.39 4.23
CA SER A 46 -0.28 -2.07 5.46
C SER A 46 0.15 -0.69 5.96
N ASN A 47 0.21 -0.50 7.28
CA ASN A 47 0.85 0.64 7.94
C ASN A 47 2.36 0.39 8.17
N ALA A 48 3.02 1.36 8.80
CA ALA A 48 4.46 1.31 9.08
C ALA A 48 4.86 0.39 10.25
N THR A 49 3.91 -0.12 11.05
CA THR A 49 4.25 -0.83 12.31
C THR A 49 4.94 -2.15 12.05
N ILE A 50 4.52 -2.92 11.05
CA ILE A 50 5.16 -4.21 10.70
C ILE A 50 6.66 -4.03 10.43
N THR A 51 7.03 -2.95 9.73
CA THR A 51 8.43 -2.63 9.45
C THR A 51 9.15 -2.08 10.68
N ALA A 52 8.47 -1.29 11.53
CA ALA A 52 9.03 -0.80 12.79
C ALA A 52 9.34 -1.96 13.76
N GLU A 53 8.39 -2.87 13.92
CA GLU A 53 8.51 -4.09 14.73
C GLU A 53 9.65 -4.99 14.24
N TYR A 54 9.88 -5.08 12.92
CA TYR A 54 11.06 -5.75 12.37
C TYR A 54 12.38 -5.09 12.83
N VAL A 55 12.47 -3.75 12.79
CA VAL A 55 13.62 -3.02 13.31
C VAL A 55 13.82 -3.32 14.80
N PHE A 56 12.74 -3.31 15.58
CA PHE A 56 12.78 -3.63 17.01
C PHE A 56 13.31 -5.03 17.26
N LEU A 57 12.80 -6.02 16.52
CA LEU A 57 13.20 -7.41 16.65
C LEU A 57 14.68 -7.62 16.33
N VAL A 58 15.15 -7.06 15.21
CA VAL A 58 16.56 -7.17 14.77
C VAL A 58 17.49 -6.57 15.83
N GLN A 59 17.15 -5.38 16.34
CA GLN A 59 17.93 -4.71 17.40
C GLN A 59 17.89 -5.51 18.71
N ALA A 60 16.72 -5.99 19.14
CA ALA A 60 16.57 -6.76 20.36
C ALA A 60 17.35 -8.08 20.34
N LEU A 61 17.47 -8.72 19.17
CA LEU A 61 18.26 -9.94 18.97
C LEU A 61 19.76 -9.68 18.75
N GLY A 62 20.18 -8.42 18.66
CA GLY A 62 21.58 -8.03 18.43
C GLY A 62 22.07 -8.29 17.00
N PHE A 63 21.15 -8.41 16.04
CA PHE A 63 21.51 -8.56 14.63
C PHE A 63 21.83 -7.21 13.99
N SER A 64 22.69 -7.24 12.96
CA SER A 64 23.04 -6.02 12.22
C SER A 64 21.93 -5.64 11.25
N ILE A 65 21.49 -4.38 11.30
CA ILE A 65 20.54 -3.79 10.34
C ILE A 65 21.22 -2.90 9.29
N GLN A 66 22.55 -2.79 9.33
CA GLN A 66 23.30 -1.79 8.56
C GLN A 66 23.13 -1.93 7.05
N SER A 67 23.01 -3.15 6.54
CA SER A 67 22.80 -3.40 5.11
C SER A 67 21.46 -2.87 4.59
N ASN A 68 20.46 -2.74 5.45
CA ASN A 68 19.09 -2.35 5.08
C ASN A 68 18.70 -0.98 5.64
N ARG A 69 19.60 -0.34 6.39
CA ARG A 69 19.31 0.90 7.13
C ARG A 69 18.72 1.98 6.24
N ASP A 70 19.39 2.30 5.13
CA ASP A 70 18.99 3.43 4.29
C ASP A 70 17.66 3.19 3.58
N ASP A 71 17.39 1.94 3.17
CA ASP A 71 16.09 1.55 2.59
C ASP A 71 14.96 1.64 3.61
N LEU A 72 15.20 1.23 4.86
CA LEU A 72 14.22 1.32 5.95
C LEU A 72 13.93 2.79 6.32
N VAL A 73 14.96 3.62 6.43
CA VAL A 73 14.79 5.07 6.67
C VAL A 73 13.99 5.69 5.54
N LYS A 74 14.33 5.38 4.29
CA LYS A 74 13.60 5.87 3.12
C LYS A 74 12.13 5.46 3.13
N TYR A 75 11.84 4.21 3.52
CA TYR A 75 10.47 3.73 3.67
C TYR A 75 9.70 4.52 4.73
N PHE A 76 10.22 4.66 5.95
CA PHE A 76 9.49 5.41 6.99
C PHE A 76 9.23 6.85 6.57
N LEU A 77 10.21 7.53 5.97
CA LEU A 77 10.05 8.90 5.51
C LEU A 77 9.10 9.02 4.31
N SER A 78 8.98 7.99 3.45
CA SER A 78 8.00 8.01 2.35
C SER A 78 6.56 7.79 2.81
N GLU A 79 6.37 7.16 3.97
CA GLU A 79 5.05 6.94 4.58
C GLU A 79 4.64 8.05 5.57
N GLN A 80 5.52 9.01 5.85
CA GLN A 80 5.23 10.08 6.80
C GLN A 80 4.24 11.09 6.21
N ASN A 81 3.23 11.42 7.00
CA ASN A 81 2.27 12.47 6.68
C ASN A 81 2.93 13.86 6.70
N ARG A 82 2.27 14.84 6.07
CA ARG A 82 2.74 16.24 6.06
C ARG A 82 2.85 16.88 7.45
N ASP A 83 2.07 16.41 8.42
CA ASP A 83 2.10 16.88 9.81
C ASP A 83 3.14 16.14 10.67
N GLY A 84 3.90 15.20 10.08
CA GLY A 84 4.92 14.41 10.75
C GLY A 84 4.43 13.10 11.36
N SER A 85 3.12 12.81 11.32
CA SER A 85 2.54 11.57 11.84
C SER A 85 2.62 10.40 10.85
N TRP A 86 2.27 9.20 11.32
CA TRP A 86 2.01 8.02 10.48
C TRP A 86 0.60 7.48 10.76
N SER A 87 -0.06 6.95 9.72
CA SER A 87 -1.47 6.55 9.75
C SER A 87 -1.67 5.03 9.72
N LEU A 88 -2.84 4.58 10.20
CA LEU A 88 -3.26 3.16 10.13
C LEU A 88 -3.55 2.69 8.71
N ALA A 89 -3.97 3.59 7.83
CA ALA A 89 -4.33 3.28 6.45
C ALA A 89 -4.10 4.50 5.54
N TYR A 90 -4.12 4.25 4.23
CA TYR A 90 -3.99 5.30 3.22
C TYR A 90 -5.06 6.38 3.40
N ASP A 91 -4.63 7.65 3.33
CA ASP A 91 -5.47 8.84 3.44
C ASP A 91 -6.29 8.94 4.74
N SER A 92 -5.82 8.27 5.80
CA SER A 92 -6.37 8.39 7.15
C SER A 92 -5.55 9.39 8.00
N PRO A 93 -6.13 10.00 9.04
CA PRO A 93 -5.38 10.81 10.00
C PRO A 93 -4.27 10.01 10.70
N GLY A 94 -3.28 10.73 11.24
CA GLY A 94 -2.22 10.15 12.04
C GLY A 94 -2.74 9.37 13.25
N ASP A 95 -2.07 8.27 13.56
CA ASP A 95 -2.35 7.40 14.69
C ASP A 95 -1.18 7.40 15.68
N VAL A 96 -1.50 7.45 16.97
CA VAL A 96 -0.49 7.60 18.03
C VAL A 96 0.41 6.37 18.13
N SER A 97 -0.15 5.15 18.05
CA SER A 97 0.66 3.93 18.13
C SER A 97 1.60 3.85 16.93
N THR A 98 1.03 3.99 15.73
CA THR A 98 1.76 3.91 14.47
C THR A 98 2.88 4.95 14.39
N THR A 99 2.58 6.19 14.78
CA THR A 99 3.56 7.28 14.82
C THR A 99 4.68 7.00 15.83
N SER A 100 4.33 6.52 17.02
CA SER A 100 5.33 6.24 18.07
C SER A 100 6.29 5.14 17.64
N GLU A 101 5.77 4.10 17.01
CA GLU A 101 6.58 2.97 16.53
C GLU A 101 7.48 3.36 15.36
N ALA A 102 6.94 4.05 14.35
CA ALA A 102 7.73 4.52 13.21
C ALA A 102 8.84 5.48 13.65
N TYR A 103 8.53 6.42 14.54
CA TYR A 103 9.52 7.33 15.13
C TYR A 103 10.61 6.57 15.89
N PHE A 104 10.21 5.64 16.77
CA PHE A 104 11.20 4.88 17.55
C PHE A 104 12.10 4.01 16.65
N ALA A 105 11.55 3.45 15.56
CA ALA A 105 12.34 2.73 14.57
C ALA A 105 13.37 3.63 13.89
N LEU A 106 12.99 4.86 13.51
CA LEU A 106 13.93 5.86 12.97
C LEU A 106 15.05 6.20 13.96
N CYS A 107 14.75 6.37 15.25
CA CYS A 107 15.76 6.57 16.29
C CYS A 107 16.75 5.40 16.39
N LEU A 108 16.25 4.16 16.35
CA LEU A 108 17.10 2.95 16.37
C LEU A 108 17.95 2.81 15.09
N LEU A 109 17.52 3.42 13.99
CA LEU A 109 18.28 3.55 12.76
C LEU A 109 19.24 4.75 12.78
N GLY A 110 19.28 5.52 13.87
CA GLY A 110 20.18 6.66 14.05
C GLY A 110 19.74 7.90 13.27
N ILE A 111 18.44 8.11 13.13
CA ILE A 111 17.83 9.35 12.66
C ILE A 111 17.20 10.04 13.88
N ASP A 112 17.62 11.27 14.15
CA ASP A 112 17.18 12.12 15.27
C ASP A 112 16.31 13.31 14.81
#